data_AF-A0A6G2DY65-F1
#
_entry.id   AF-A0A6G2DY65-F1
#
_cell.length_a   1.000
_cell.length_b   1.000
_cell.length_c   1.000
_cell.angle_alpha   90.00
_cell.angle_beta   90.00
_cell.angle_gamma   90.00
#
_symmetry.space_group_name_H-M   'P 1'
#
loop_
_entity.id
_entity.type
_entity.pdbx_description
1 polymer ?
#
loop_
_entity_poly.entity_id
_entity_poly.type
_entity_poly.pdbx_seq_one_letter_code
_entity_poly.pdbx_strand_id
1 'polypeptide(L)' 'MELVYMDGKKEPYTLSSIVAECAEVKHRHLKILLNKHREDFESFGKVQFKISPSESGQNVRDYILNEQQATLLITYLRNT' A
#
# COMPACT_ATOMS: atom_id res chain seq x y z
N MET A 1 7.63 32.71 -12.27
CA MET A 1 8.01 31.32 -11.95
C MET A 1 7.17 30.91 -10.77
N GLU A 2 6.24 29.96 -10.94
CA GLU A 2 5.62 29.33 -9.79
C GLU A 2 6.57 28.27 -9.25
N LEU A 3 6.85 28.34 -7.94
CA LEU A 3 7.84 27.50 -7.27
C LEU A 3 7.29 26.10 -6.95
N VAL A 4 5.96 25.92 -6.94
CA VAL A 4 5.30 24.67 -6.53
C VAL A 4 3.98 24.50 -7.29
N TYR A 5 3.79 23.34 -7.89
CA TYR A 5 2.50 22.88 -8.42
C TYR A 5 1.87 21.89 -7.44
N MET A 6 0.69 22.21 -6.94
CA MET A 6 -0.17 21.24 -6.26
C MET A 6 -1.36 20.97 -7.20
N ASP A 7 -1.26 19.88 -7.94
CA ASP A 7 -2.42 19.38 -8.69
C ASP A 7 -3.46 18.92 -7.67
N GLY A 8 -4.56 19.65 -7.57
CA GLY A 8 -5.68 19.43 -6.65
C GLY A 8 -6.47 18.14 -6.92
N LYS A 9 -5.89 17.17 -7.63
CA LYS A 9 -6.50 15.92 -8.08
C LYS A 9 -5.67 14.68 -7.75
N LYS A 10 -4.78 14.73 -6.74
CA LYS A 10 -4.22 13.46 -6.24
C LYS A 10 -5.33 12.65 -5.59
N GLU A 11 -5.72 11.56 -6.25
CA GLU A 11 -6.63 10.57 -5.67
C GLU A 11 -6.11 10.13 -4.30
N PRO A 12 -7.01 9.95 -3.31
CA PRO A 12 -6.61 9.49 -2.00
C PRO A 12 -5.98 8.10 -2.10
N TYR A 13 -4.95 7.88 -1.29
CA TYR A 13 -4.28 6.59 -1.18
C TYR A 13 -3.93 6.32 0.28
N THR A 14 -3.71 5.05 0.60
CA THR A 14 -3.17 4.60 1.87
C THR A 14 -1.87 3.82 1.68
N LEU A 15 -1.20 3.52 2.79
CA LEU A 15 0.01 2.73 2.81
C LEU A 15 -0.25 1.37 3.44
N SER A 16 0.44 0.35 2.95
CA SER A 16 0.37 -0.98 3.58
C SER A 16 0.80 -0.95 5.05
N SER A 17 1.72 -0.08 5.46
CA SER A 17 2.08 0.14 6.87
C SER A 17 0.90 0.63 7.70
N ILE A 18 0.16 1.63 7.22
CA ILE A 18 -1.04 2.17 7.88
C ILE A 18 -2.12 1.09 7.97
N VAL A 19 -2.37 0.34 6.90
CA VAL A 19 -3.36 -0.76 6.93
C VAL A 19 -2.96 -1.84 7.94
N ALA A 20 -1.67 -2.18 8.03
CA ALA A 20 -1.16 -3.15 8.99
C ALA A 20 -1.39 -2.70 10.44
N GLU A 21 -1.14 -1.43 10.73
CA GLU A 21 -1.40 -0.81 12.03
C GLU A 21 -2.90 -0.84 12.37
N CYS A 22 -3.77 -0.37 11.46
CA CYS A 22 -5.21 -0.33 11.70
C CYS A 22 -5.86 -1.72 11.81
N ALA A 23 -5.32 -2.73 11.12
CA ALA A 23 -5.81 -4.10 11.17
C ALA A 23 -5.09 -4.96 12.24
N GLU A 24 -4.17 -4.38 13.01
CA GLU A 24 -3.39 -5.06 14.07
C GLU A 24 -2.68 -6.33 13.59
N VAL A 25 -2.18 -6.32 12.34
CA VAL A 25 -1.47 -7.44 11.72
C VAL A 25 -0.04 -7.07 11.36
N LYS A 26 0.84 -8.06 11.28
CA LYS A 26 2.22 -7.84 10.86
C LYS A 26 2.25 -7.36 9.41
N HIS A 27 2.99 -6.28 9.12
CA HIS A 27 3.18 -5.76 7.75
C HIS A 27 3.66 -6.81 6.74
N ARG A 28 4.48 -7.77 7.19
CA ARG A 28 4.90 -8.94 6.40
C ARG A 28 3.71 -9.73 5.83
N HIS A 29 2.61 -9.85 6.57
CA HIS A 29 1.43 -10.57 6.14
C HIS A 29 0.78 -9.89 4.92
N LEU A 30 0.60 -8.56 4.97
CA LEU A 30 0.08 -7.79 3.84
C LEU A 30 0.96 -7.94 2.61
N LYS A 31 2.28 -7.91 2.79
CA LYS A 31 3.23 -8.13 1.69
C LYS A 31 3.06 -9.50 1.05
N ILE A 32 2.76 -10.55 1.83
CA ILE A 32 2.49 -11.88 1.27
C ILE A 32 1.20 -11.85 0.45
N LEU A 33 0.12 -11.27 0.98
CA LEU A 33 -1.17 -11.16 0.27
C LEU A 33 -1.05 -10.36 -1.03
N LEU A 34 -0.41 -9.18 -0.99
CA LEU A 34 -0.19 -8.32 -2.15
C LEU A 34 0.64 -8.98 -3.25
N ASN A 35 1.62 -9.81 -2.88
CA ASN A 35 2.42 -10.54 -3.87
C ASN A 35 1.71 -11.80 -4.38
N LYS A 36 0.94 -12.49 -3.53
CA LYS A 36 0.18 -13.69 -3.89
C LYS A 36 -0.96 -13.37 -4.87
N HIS A 37 -1.65 -12.25 -4.64
CA HIS A 37 -2.83 -11.83 -5.41
C HIS A 37 -2.54 -10.60 -6.28
N ARG A 38 -1.29 -10.46 -6.73
CA ARG A 38 -0.81 -9.24 -7.39
C ARG A 38 -1.67 -8.83 -8.58
N GLU A 39 -2.06 -9.81 -9.40
CA GLU A 39 -2.89 -9.58 -10.60
C GLU A 39 -4.26 -8.96 -10.24
N ASP A 40 -4.88 -9.40 -9.16
CA ASP A 40 -6.16 -8.85 -8.69
C ASP A 40 -6.00 -7.37 -8.28
N PHE A 41 -4.92 -7.03 -7.58
CA PHE A 41 -4.62 -5.64 -7.22
C PHE A 41 -4.27 -4.79 -8.45
N GLU A 42 -3.56 -5.37 -9.41
CA GLU A 42 -3.17 -4.69 -10.65
C GLU A 42 -4.36 -4.44 -11.59
N SER A 43 -5.47 -5.17 -11.43
CA SER A 43 -6.74 -4.88 -12.11
C SER A 43 -7.32 -3.50 -11.75
N PHE A 44 -6.96 -2.96 -10.58
CA PHE A 44 -7.35 -1.62 -10.11
C PHE A 44 -6.24 -0.57 -10.32
N GLY A 45 -5.21 -0.90 -11.11
CA GLY A 45 -4.07 -0.03 -11.39
C GLY A 45 -2.75 -0.58 -10.87
N LYS A 46 -1.63 -0.03 -11.33
CA LYS A 46 -0.30 -0.55 -11.02
C LYS A 46 -0.02 -0.53 -9.52
N VAL A 47 0.40 -1.67 -8.96
CA VAL A 47 0.85 -1.76 -7.57
C VAL A 47 2.20 -1.06 -7.41
N GLN A 48 2.19 0.10 -6.76
CA GLN A 48 3.36 0.92 -6.48
C GLN A 48 3.87 0.71 -5.04
N PHE A 49 5.12 1.05 -4.78
CA PHE A 49 5.70 1.05 -3.45
C PHE A 49 6.81 2.09 -3.33
N LYS A 50 7.00 2.60 -2.12
CA LYS A 50 8.18 3.36 -1.73
C LYS A 50 9.16 2.45 -0.99
N ILE A 51 10.46 2.77 -1.08
CA ILE A 51 11.48 2.13 -0.27
C ILE A 51 11.86 3.11 0.84
N SER A 52 11.83 2.64 2.09
CA SER A 52 12.28 3.40 3.24
C SER A 52 13.22 2.56 4.10
N PRO A 53 14.24 3.17 4.73
CA PRO A 53 15.06 2.46 5.71
C PRO A 53 14.22 2.13 6.95
N SER A 54 14.39 0.92 7.49
CA SER A 54 13.92 0.55 8.83
C SER A 54 14.84 1.14 9.90
N GLU A 55 14.43 1.04 11.17
CA GLU A 55 15.28 1.37 12.32
C GLU A 55 16.62 0.61 12.32
N SER A 56 16.63 -0.61 11.78
CA SER A 56 17.83 -1.43 11.61
C SER A 56 18.63 -1.13 10.33
N GLY A 57 18.24 -0.10 9.56
CA GLY A 57 18.89 0.29 8.31
C GLY A 57 18.57 -0.60 7.10
N GLN A 58 17.63 -1.54 7.23
CA GLN A 58 17.22 -2.40 6.12
C GLN A 58 16.18 -1.72 5.24
N ASN A 59 16.23 -1.98 3.93
CA ASN A 59 15.23 -1.45 3.00
C ASN A 59 13.89 -2.16 3.16
N VAL A 60 12.85 -1.39 3.51
CA VAL A 60 11.46 -1.86 3.60
C VAL A 60 10.67 -1.30 2.43
N ARG A 61 9.91 -2.17 1.75
CA ARG A 61 8.94 -1.75 0.72
C ARG A 61 7.60 -1.49 1.39
N ASP A 62 7.12 -0.26 1.29
CA ASP A 62 5.79 0.12 1.74
C ASP A 62 4.91 0.43 0.52
N TYR A 63 3.86 -0.38 0.34
CA TYR A 63 3.00 -0.31 -0.83
C TYR A 63 2.06 0.88 -0.74
N ILE A 64 1.84 1.53 -1.88
CA ILE A 64 0.91 2.64 -2.06
C ILE A 64 -0.34 2.05 -2.69
N LEU A 65 -1.48 2.19 -2.01
CA LEU A 65 -2.74 1.56 -2.38
C LEU A 65 -3.79 2.64 -2.62
N ASN A 66 -4.43 2.62 -3.79
CA ASN A 66 -5.66 3.39 -3.99
C ASN A 66 -6.83 2.77 -3.20
N GLU A 67 -8.00 3.41 -3.25
CA GLU A 67 -9.18 3.00 -2.50
C GLU A 67 -9.61 1.55 -2.81
N GLN A 68 -9.66 1.17 -4.09
CA GLN A 68 -10.08 -0.17 -4.52
C GLN A 68 -9.09 -1.24 -4.08
N GLN A 69 -7.78 -0.97 -4.22
CA GLN A 69 -6.72 -1.85 -3.74
C GLN A 69 -6.76 -2.00 -2.22
N ALA A 70 -6.97 -0.92 -1.46
CA ALA A 70 -7.10 -0.98 -0.01
C ALA A 70 -8.32 -1.82 0.42
N THR A 71 -9.46 -1.63 -0.26
CA THR A 71 -10.69 -2.40 -0.04
C THR A 71 -10.50 -3.89 -0.30
N LEU A 72 -9.83 -4.24 -1.41
CA LEU A 72 -9.51 -5.63 -1.73
C LEU A 72 -8.59 -6.24 -0.66
N LEU A 73 -7.58 -5.50 -0.21
CA LEU A 73 -6.64 -5.98 0.81
C LEU A 73 -7.36 -6.29 2.13
N ILE A 74 -8.27 -5.41 2.57
CA ILE A 74 -9.10 -5.63 3.76
C ILE A 74 -10.00 -6.86 3.58
N THR A 75 -10.54 -7.06 2.37
CA THR A 75 -11.35 -8.23 2.05
C THR A 75 -10.55 -9.53 2.19
N TYR A 76 -9.30 -9.57 1.72
CA TYR A 76 -8.43 -10.73 1.90
C TYR A 76 -8.04 -10.97 3.36
N LEU A 77 -7.77 -9.91 4.13
CA LEU A 77 -7.48 -10.04 5.57
C LEU A 77 -8.63 -10.68 6.35
N ARG A 78 -9.89 -10.42 5.98
CA ARG A 78 -11.07 -11.02 6.63
C ARG A 78 -11.33 -12.49 6.27
N ASN A 79 -10.78 -12.96 5.15
CA ASN A 79 -10.98 -14.31 4.64
C ASN A 79 -9.73 -15.20 4.82
N THR A 80 -8.81 -14.80 5.69
CA THR A 80 -7.66 -15.60 6.14
C THR A 80 -7.95 -16.17 7.52
#